data_AF-A0A5N6EII2-F1
#
_entry.id   AF-A0A5N6EII2-F1
#
_cell.length_a   1.000
_cell.length_b   1.000
_cell.length_c   1.000
_cell.angle_alpha   90.00
_cell.angle_beta   90.00
_cell.angle_gamma   90.00
#
_symmetry.space_group_name_H-M   'P 1'
#
loop_
_entity.id
_entity.type
_entity.pdbx_description
1 polymer ?
#
loop_
_entity_poly.entity_id
_entity_poly.type
_entity_poly.pdbx_seq_one_letter_code
_entity_poly.pdbx_strand_id
1 'polypeptide(L)'
;MLDATEVPFDASQFAFRTNFDGFSTDNPVLTSQLEHAKNTYRNALLTFESQDKDAREQYKDEKDDGLTTAPFKDWAPQNYPSWLQAKHSLLAIGSQLTQIAMQAFGPAYQDKFGKEQSDFSQAAYQAGHYPEFF
;
A
#
# COMPACT_ATOMS: atom_id res chain seq x y z
N MET A 1 4.12 -19.80 4.40
CA MET A 1 3.50 -18.50 4.10
C MET A 1 4.12 -17.96 2.84
N LEU A 2 3.30 -17.43 1.95
CA LEU A 2 3.77 -16.73 0.75
C LEU A 2 4.33 -15.36 1.14
N ASP A 3 5.32 -14.89 0.38
CA ASP A 3 5.74 -13.49 0.41
C ASP A 3 4.57 -12.63 -0.06
N ALA A 4 4.37 -11.46 0.54
CA ALA A 4 3.27 -10.55 0.18
C ALA A 4 3.35 -10.13 -1.29
N THR A 5 4.57 -9.97 -1.81
CA THR A 5 4.82 -9.60 -3.22
C THR A 5 4.36 -10.68 -4.19
N GLU A 6 4.21 -11.93 -3.75
CA GLU A 6 3.70 -13.01 -4.61
C GLU A 6 2.16 -12.97 -4.74
N VAL A 7 1.47 -12.23 -3.86
CA VAL A 7 0.01 -12.05 -3.89
C VAL A 7 -0.35 -10.81 -4.71
N PRO A 8 -1.33 -10.88 -5.62
CA PRO A 8 -1.82 -9.70 -6.34
C PRO A 8 -2.17 -8.54 -5.41
N PHE A 9 -1.67 -7.36 -5.73
CA PHE A 9 -1.94 -6.17 -4.96
C PHE A 9 -3.42 -5.76 -5.11
N ASP A 10 -4.04 -5.39 -3.99
CA ASP A 10 -5.42 -4.93 -3.91
C ASP A 10 -5.47 -3.63 -3.11
N ALA A 11 -5.71 -2.51 -3.80
CA ALA A 11 -5.72 -1.19 -3.19
C ALA A 11 -6.81 -1.05 -2.12
N SER A 12 -7.91 -1.80 -2.24
CA SER A 12 -9.05 -1.68 -1.35
C SER A 12 -8.73 -2.11 0.09
N GLN A 13 -7.77 -3.02 0.26
CA GLN A 13 -7.32 -3.49 1.57
C GLN A 13 -6.64 -2.40 2.39
N PHE A 14 -6.18 -1.32 1.75
CA PHE A 14 -5.51 -0.18 2.39
C PHE A 14 -6.42 1.02 2.62
N ALA A 15 -7.72 0.91 2.31
CA ALA A 15 -8.68 2.02 2.47
C ALA A 15 -8.72 2.58 3.90
N PHE A 16 -8.52 1.73 4.92
CA PHE A 16 -8.50 2.10 6.33
C PHE A 16 -7.49 3.21 6.65
N ARG A 17 -6.38 3.29 5.93
CA ARG A 17 -5.34 4.31 6.16
C ARG A 17 -5.81 5.74 5.92
N THR A 18 -6.88 5.92 5.16
CA THR A 18 -7.52 7.22 4.91
C THR A 18 -8.84 7.42 5.66
N ASN A 19 -9.20 6.47 6.54
CA ASN A 19 -10.41 6.54 7.34
C ASN A 19 -10.16 7.36 8.62
N PHE A 20 -10.47 8.64 8.55
CA PHE A 20 -10.36 9.56 9.68
C PHE A 20 -11.68 9.79 10.42
N ASP A 21 -12.66 8.91 10.24
CA ASP A 21 -13.93 9.01 10.96
C ASP A 21 -13.70 9.02 12.47
N GLY A 22 -14.34 9.97 13.15
CA GLY A 22 -14.17 10.21 14.58
C GLY A 22 -13.00 11.13 14.95
N PHE A 23 -12.20 11.59 13.98
CA PHE A 23 -11.13 12.56 14.21
C PHE A 23 -11.43 13.91 13.58
N SER A 24 -11.03 14.96 14.28
CA SER A 24 -11.05 16.34 13.78
C SER A 24 -9.85 17.09 14.33
N THR A 25 -9.47 18.16 13.64
CA THR A 25 -8.46 19.12 14.10
C THR A 25 -8.99 20.52 13.85
N ASP A 26 -8.78 21.43 14.82
CA ASP A 26 -9.17 22.84 14.68
C ASP A 26 -8.14 23.64 13.87
N ASN A 27 -7.02 23.01 13.47
CA ASN A 27 -5.99 23.63 12.67
C ASN A 27 -6.32 23.52 11.17
N PRO A 28 -6.70 24.63 10.49
CA PRO A 28 -7.12 24.59 9.09
C PRO A 28 -5.97 24.19 8.14
N VAL A 29 -4.72 24.44 8.51
CA VAL A 29 -3.55 24.02 7.72
C VAL A 29 -3.43 22.50 7.73
N LEU A 30 -3.58 21.87 8.90
CA LEU A 30 -3.51 20.41 9.02
C LEU A 30 -4.69 19.74 8.32
N THR A 31 -5.89 20.32 8.39
CA THR A 31 -7.06 19.82 7.63
C THR A 31 -6.78 19.80 6.12
N SER A 32 -6.24 20.89 5.57
CA SER A 32 -5.90 20.96 4.14
C SER A 32 -4.79 19.97 3.76
N GLN A 33 -3.75 19.86 4.58
CA GLN A 33 -2.67 18.90 4.38
C GLN A 33 -3.15 17.44 4.43
N LEU A 34 -4.08 17.11 5.33
CA LEU A 34 -4.68 15.79 5.42
C LEU A 34 -5.48 15.43 4.18
N GLU A 35 -6.36 16.33 3.70
CA GLU A 35 -7.13 16.07 2.49
C GLU A 35 -6.23 15.91 1.26
N HIS A 36 -5.19 16.72 1.15
CA HIS A 36 -4.19 16.54 0.10
C HIS A 36 -3.48 15.19 0.23
N ALA A 37 -2.98 14.83 1.42
CA ALA A 37 -2.27 13.57 1.67
C ALA A 37 -3.16 12.34 1.41
N LYS A 38 -4.44 12.36 1.80
CA LYS A 38 -5.41 11.30 1.50
C LYS A 38 -5.55 11.07 0.01
N ASN A 39 -5.75 12.14 -0.76
CA ASN A 39 -5.93 12.05 -2.20
C ASN A 39 -4.65 11.56 -2.89
N THR A 40 -3.49 12.07 -2.48
CA THR A 40 -2.19 11.62 -2.99
C THR A 40 -1.95 10.15 -2.68
N TYR A 41 -2.28 9.68 -1.47
CA TYR A 41 -2.16 8.27 -1.09
C TYR A 41 -3.10 7.36 -1.89
N ARG A 42 -4.37 7.76 -2.06
CA ARG A 42 -5.34 7.02 -2.89
C ARG A 42 -4.88 6.90 -4.35
N ASN A 43 -4.35 7.98 -4.91
CA ASN A 43 -3.82 7.95 -6.28
C ASN A 43 -2.58 7.05 -6.40
N ALA A 44 -1.71 7.04 -5.38
CA ALA A 44 -0.54 6.16 -5.34
C ALA A 44 -0.94 4.67 -5.23
N LEU A 45 -1.98 4.36 -4.43
CA LEU A 45 -2.54 3.00 -4.34
C LEU A 45 -3.03 2.52 -5.71
N LEU A 46 -3.86 3.32 -6.39
CA LEU A 46 -4.40 2.96 -7.70
C LEU A 46 -3.31 2.85 -8.77
N THR A 47 -2.30 3.73 -8.70
CA THR A 47 -1.15 3.66 -9.60
C THR A 47 -0.39 2.36 -9.39
N PHE A 48 -0.08 2.00 -8.13
CA PHE A 48 0.63 0.76 -7.85
C PHE A 48 -0.18 -0.47 -8.23
N GLU A 49 -1.49 -0.50 -7.95
CA GLU A 49 -2.39 -1.58 -8.37
C GLU A 49 -2.39 -1.79 -9.89
N SER A 50 -2.47 -0.70 -10.66
CA SER A 50 -2.36 -0.78 -12.12
C SER A 50 -1.00 -1.35 -12.57
N GLN A 51 0.10 -0.86 -11.99
CA GLN A 51 1.43 -1.35 -12.34
C GLN A 51 1.66 -2.81 -11.90
N ASP A 52 1.12 -3.23 -10.75
CA ASP A 52 1.17 -4.62 -10.27
C ASP A 52 0.42 -5.56 -11.22
N LYS A 53 -0.78 -5.15 -11.64
CA LYS A 53 -1.56 -5.91 -12.61
C LYS A 53 -0.81 -6.06 -13.94
N ASP A 54 -0.35 -4.96 -14.52
CA ASP A 54 0.36 -4.98 -15.80
C ASP A 54 1.65 -5.82 -15.72
N ALA A 55 2.42 -5.67 -14.64
CA ALA A 55 3.64 -6.46 -14.41
C ALA A 55 3.34 -7.96 -14.28
N ARG A 56 2.24 -8.34 -13.62
CA ARG A 56 1.83 -9.74 -13.47
C ARG A 56 1.34 -10.36 -14.76
N GLU A 57 0.63 -9.61 -15.59
CA GLU A 57 0.21 -10.07 -16.92
C GLU A 57 1.46 -10.39 -17.76
N GLN A 58 2.42 -9.47 -17.84
CA GLN A 58 3.67 -9.72 -18.56
C GLN A 58 4.49 -10.87 -17.94
N TYR A 59 4.60 -10.95 -16.62
CA TYR A 59 5.29 -12.05 -15.94
C TYR A 59 4.66 -13.40 -16.28
N LYS A 60 3.32 -13.46 -16.32
CA LYS A 60 2.59 -14.68 -16.65
C LYS A 60 2.90 -15.12 -18.09
N ASP A 61 2.87 -14.19 -19.04
CA ASP A 61 3.19 -14.49 -20.44
C ASP A 61 4.62 -15.03 -20.57
N GLU A 62 5.60 -14.39 -19.92
CA GLU A 62 6.99 -14.87 -19.91
C GLU A 62 7.16 -16.23 -19.21
N LYS A 63 6.36 -16.51 -18.18
CA LYS A 63 6.32 -17.81 -17.49
C LYS A 63 5.76 -18.90 -18.41
N ASP A 64 4.65 -18.61 -19.08
CA ASP A 64 3.93 -19.55 -19.94
C ASP A 64 4.76 -19.87 -21.20
N ASP A 65 5.51 -18.90 -21.71
CA ASP A 65 6.47 -19.08 -22.81
C ASP A 65 7.82 -19.70 -22.37
N GLY A 66 8.01 -19.95 -21.07
CA GLY A 66 9.23 -20.52 -20.51
C GLY A 66 10.46 -19.59 -20.53
N LEU A 67 10.24 -18.29 -20.71
CA LEU A 67 11.29 -17.26 -20.71
C LEU A 67 11.79 -16.94 -19.29
N THR A 68 10.99 -17.21 -18.27
CA THR A 68 11.40 -17.03 -16.88
C THR A 68 10.93 -18.15 -15.96
N THR A 69 11.78 -18.51 -15.01
CA THR A 69 11.43 -19.38 -13.86
C THR A 69 11.56 -18.65 -12.52
N ALA A 70 12.04 -17.41 -12.54
CA ALA A 70 12.23 -16.60 -11.35
C ALA A 70 10.88 -16.31 -10.67
N PRO A 71 10.80 -16.25 -9.33
CA PRO A 71 9.63 -15.77 -8.61
C PRO A 71 9.27 -14.32 -9.02
N PHE A 72 8.00 -13.94 -8.90
CA PHE A 72 7.54 -12.60 -9.31
C PHE A 72 8.29 -11.50 -8.56
N LYS A 73 8.53 -11.69 -7.25
CA LYS A 73 9.25 -10.71 -6.42
C LYS A 73 10.66 -10.38 -6.92
N ASP A 74 11.32 -11.32 -7.58
CA ASP A 74 12.69 -11.15 -8.10
C ASP A 74 12.64 -10.63 -9.54
N TRP A 75 11.64 -11.05 -10.31
CA TRP A 75 11.44 -10.67 -11.71
C TRP A 75 10.94 -9.24 -11.88
N ALA A 76 9.93 -8.81 -11.12
CA ALA A 76 9.26 -7.52 -11.31
C ALA A 76 10.21 -6.32 -11.13
N PRO A 77 11.08 -6.26 -10.10
CA PRO A 77 12.04 -5.15 -9.96
C PRO A 77 13.04 -5.02 -11.12
N GLN A 78 13.33 -6.12 -11.81
CA GLN A 78 14.32 -6.16 -12.89
C GLN A 78 13.72 -5.87 -14.26
N ASN A 79 12.52 -6.40 -14.51
CA ASN A 79 11.89 -6.36 -15.84
C ASN A 79 10.80 -5.29 -15.95
N TYR A 80 10.30 -4.79 -14.83
CA TYR A 80 9.24 -3.79 -14.79
C TYR A 80 9.60 -2.64 -13.81
N PRO A 81 10.56 -1.76 -14.16
CA PRO A 81 11.06 -0.72 -13.23
C PRO A 81 10.00 0.24 -12.70
N SER A 82 8.94 0.51 -13.46
CA SER A 82 7.83 1.37 -13.03
C SER A 82 7.02 0.75 -11.88
N TRP A 83 6.98 -0.58 -11.77
CA TRP A 83 6.39 -1.29 -10.63
C TRP A 83 7.17 -1.00 -9.36
N LEU A 84 8.50 -1.13 -9.42
CA LEU A 84 9.38 -0.83 -8.28
C LEU A 84 9.28 0.64 -7.86
N GLN A 85 9.28 1.55 -8.84
CA GLN A 85 9.12 2.97 -8.58
C GLN A 85 7.77 3.30 -7.94
N ALA A 86 6.67 2.72 -8.44
CA ALA A 86 5.34 2.90 -7.87
C ALA A 86 5.28 2.35 -6.44
N LYS A 87 5.86 1.17 -6.18
CA LYS A 87 5.96 0.57 -4.85
C LYS A 87 6.68 1.48 -3.85
N HIS A 88 7.85 1.99 -4.23
CA HIS A 88 8.63 2.93 -3.39
C HIS A 88 7.90 4.25 -3.16
N SER A 89 7.21 4.76 -4.19
CA SER A 89 6.42 5.99 -4.08
C SER A 89 5.26 5.81 -3.12
N LEU A 90 4.56 4.69 -3.19
CA LEU A 90 3.46 4.35 -2.29
C LEU A 90 3.94 4.27 -0.83
N LEU A 91 5.07 3.60 -0.56
CA LEU A 91 5.69 3.53 0.77
C LEU A 91 6.01 4.93 1.34
N ALA A 92 6.62 5.79 0.51
CA ALA A 92 6.98 7.15 0.93
C ALA A 92 5.75 8.00 1.24
N ILE A 93 4.74 7.96 0.36
CA ILE A 93 3.49 8.71 0.51
C ILE A 93 2.69 8.21 1.71
N GLY A 94 2.66 6.90 1.95
CA GLY A 94 1.99 6.35 3.13
C GLY A 94 2.66 6.76 4.43
N SER A 95 4.00 6.73 4.50
CA SER A 95 4.74 7.27 5.66
C SER A 95 4.40 8.75 5.91
N GLN A 96 4.34 9.56 4.85
CA GLN A 96 3.96 10.97 4.95
C GLN A 96 2.51 11.14 5.45
N LEU A 97 1.56 10.33 4.97
CA LEU A 97 0.18 10.34 5.44
C LEU A 97 0.10 10.06 6.93
N THR A 98 0.79 9.00 7.40
CA THR A 98 0.83 8.64 8.82
C THR A 98 1.44 9.77 9.67
N GLN A 99 2.50 10.43 9.20
CA GLN A 99 3.09 11.58 9.90
C GLN A 99 2.13 12.76 10.04
N ILE A 100 1.45 13.14 8.95
CA ILE A 100 0.48 14.26 8.96
C ILE A 100 -0.71 13.91 9.86
N ALA A 101 -1.23 12.68 9.80
CA ALA A 101 -2.33 12.21 10.65
C ALA A 101 -1.95 12.20 12.14
N MET A 102 -0.73 11.76 12.49
CA MET A 102 -0.23 11.86 13.86
C MET A 102 -0.11 13.32 14.34
N GLN A 103 0.31 14.24 13.48
CA GLN A 103 0.37 15.67 13.84
C GLN A 103 -1.03 16.27 14.05
N ALA A 104 -2.01 15.85 13.26
CA ALA A 104 -3.37 16.39 13.31
C ALA A 104 -4.21 15.84 14.47
N PHE A 105 -4.09 14.53 14.74
CA PHE A 105 -4.99 13.80 15.64
C PHE A 105 -4.29 13.24 16.89
N GLY A 106 -2.97 13.23 16.90
CA GLY A 106 -2.18 12.78 18.05
C GLY A 106 -2.33 11.28 18.36
N PRO A 107 -2.17 10.89 19.63
CA PRO A 107 -2.15 9.47 20.05
C PRO A 107 -3.42 8.69 19.71
N ALA A 108 -4.58 9.34 19.67
CA ALA A 108 -5.84 8.66 19.35
C ALA A 108 -5.85 8.06 17.93
N TYR A 109 -5.18 8.72 16.98
CA TYR A 109 -4.97 8.16 15.64
C TYR A 109 -4.01 6.98 15.68
N GLN A 110 -2.92 7.08 16.45
CA GLN A 110 -1.94 6.00 16.56
C GLN A 110 -2.59 4.71 17.10
N ASP A 111 -3.46 4.81 18.10
CA ASP A 111 -4.19 3.67 18.66
C ASP A 111 -5.15 3.04 17.65
N LYS A 112 -5.94 3.86 16.94
CA LYS A 112 -6.85 3.37 15.88
C LYS A 112 -6.07 2.70 14.75
N PHE A 113 -5.05 3.37 14.23
CA PHE A 113 -4.21 2.88 13.14
C PHE A 113 -3.50 1.57 13.53
N GLY A 114 -2.96 1.49 14.74
CA GLY A 114 -2.31 0.27 15.24
C GLY A 114 -3.27 -0.91 15.30
N LYS A 115 -4.53 -0.69 15.72
CA LYS A 115 -5.57 -1.72 15.71
C LYS A 115 -5.92 -2.16 14.28
N GLU A 116 -6.22 -1.22 13.38
CA GLU A 116 -6.58 -1.53 11.99
C GLU A 116 -5.44 -2.24 11.25
N GLN A 117 -4.19 -1.85 11.50
CA GLN A 117 -3.01 -2.52 10.96
C GLN A 117 -2.80 -3.93 11.53
N SER A 118 -3.14 -4.14 12.80
CA SER A 118 -3.15 -5.48 13.41
C SER A 118 -4.23 -6.37 12.78
N ASP A 119 -5.44 -5.85 12.57
CA ASP A 119 -6.54 -6.58 11.93
C ASP A 119 -6.19 -6.95 10.48
N PHE A 120 -5.59 -6.01 9.73
CA PHE A 120 -5.03 -6.26 8.39
C PHE A 120 -3.96 -7.37 8.41
N SER A 121 -3.04 -7.32 9.37
CA SER A 121 -1.97 -8.30 9.51
C SER A 121 -2.52 -9.71 9.79
N GLN A 122 -3.52 -9.79 10.67
CA GLN A 122 -4.20 -11.05 10.98
C GLN A 122 -4.93 -11.61 9.76
N ALA A 123 -5.61 -10.76 8.97
CA ALA A 123 -6.28 -11.18 7.75
C ALA A 123 -5.29 -11.75 6.72
N ALA A 124 -4.13 -11.12 6.52
CA ALA A 124 -3.07 -11.62 5.65
C ALA A 124 -2.56 -13.00 6.09
N TYR A 125 -2.31 -13.18 7.40
CA TYR A 125 -1.88 -14.47 7.94
C TYR A 125 -2.93 -15.57 7.77
N GLN A 126 -4.21 -15.25 7.97
CA GLN A 126 -5.32 -16.18 7.74
C GLN A 126 -5.43 -16.57 6.26
N ALA A 127 -5.13 -15.64 5.35
CA ALA A 127 -5.04 -15.90 3.91
C ALA A 127 -3.75 -16.63 3.49
N GLY A 128 -2.81 -16.88 4.41
CA GLY A 128 -1.63 -17.72 4.18
C GLY A 128 -0.40 -16.98 3.65
N HIS A 129 -0.37 -15.64 3.74
CA HIS A 129 0.75 -14.81 3.30
C HIS A 129 1.20 -13.83 4.38
N TYR A 130 2.40 -13.27 4.22
CA TYR A 130 2.85 -12.15 5.06
C TYR A 130 2.08 -10.87 4.72
N PRO A 131 1.82 -9.98 5.68
CA PRO A 131 1.30 -8.64 5.38
C PRO A 131 2.40 -7.76 4.78
N GLU A 132 2.00 -6.87 3.87
CA GLU A 132 2.85 -5.80 3.39
C GLU A 132 2.33 -4.46 3.89
N PHE A 133 3.24 -3.63 4.39
CA PHE A 133 2.90 -2.32 4.92
C PHE A 133 3.37 -1.25 3.96
N PHE A 134 2.43 -0.39 3.59
CA PHE A 134 2.68 0.80 2.81
C PHE A 134 2.50 2.04 3.68
#